data_AF-A0A9D1KWE5-F1
#
_entry.id   AF-A0A9D1KWE5-F1
#
_cell.length_a   1.000
_cell.length_b   1.000
_cell.length_c   1.000
_cell.angle_alpha   90.00
_cell.angle_beta   90.00
_cell.angle_gamma   90.00
#
_symmetry.space_group_name_H-M   'P 1'
#
loop_
_entity.id
_entity.type
_entity.pdbx_description
1 polymer ?
#
loop_
_entity_poly.entity_id
_entity_poly.type
_entity_poly.pdbx_seq_one_letter_code
_entity_poly.pdbx_strand_id
1 'polypeptide(L)'
;MKRFFIKLRHLTWRRVINKIRQIIDNMITGFTFRKIPQQNLELFEKLENIAGEIPDSNSSTYYSKADIKIGIITDEFMYNYYKDAARFITVGRDNFKEIIDNADIDILMYVSCWRGMHGDDWYGDERHGEIPEVIEYANARDITTVFQSIEDPTNYERYLPIAAKCDYIFTTDADCVERYKEDTGNENSFLLEYGVNPLFHNPIGIN
;
A
#
# COMPACT_ATOMS: atom_id res chain seq x y z
N MET A 1 -18.14 55.26 -12.12
CA MET A 1 -19.32 54.97 -12.96
C MET A 1 -19.14 55.65 -14.32
N LYS A 2 -18.56 54.97 -15.32
CA LYS A 2 -18.46 55.47 -16.71
C LYS A 2 -19.21 54.50 -17.62
N ARG A 3 -20.41 54.90 -18.06
CA ARG A 3 -21.19 54.20 -19.09
C ARG A 3 -20.57 54.48 -20.45
N PHE A 4 -20.04 53.46 -21.11
CA PHE A 4 -19.67 53.51 -22.52
C PHE A 4 -20.92 53.30 -23.36
N PHE A 5 -21.49 54.38 -23.91
CA PHE A 5 -22.50 54.31 -24.96
C PHE A 5 -21.79 54.19 -26.31
N ILE A 6 -21.81 53.02 -26.92
CA ILE A 6 -21.38 52.86 -28.31
C ILE A 6 -22.52 53.31 -29.22
N LYS A 7 -22.30 54.42 -29.92
CA LYS A 7 -23.18 54.97 -30.97
C LYS A 7 -23.06 54.09 -32.23
N LEU A 8 -23.99 53.18 -32.46
CA LEU A 8 -24.13 52.48 -33.75
C LEU A 8 -25.00 53.33 -34.70
N ARG A 9 -24.38 54.25 -35.43
CA ARG A 9 -25.01 54.91 -36.59
C ARG A 9 -24.92 53.97 -37.80
N HIS A 10 -26.06 53.74 -38.45
CA HIS A 10 -26.22 53.11 -39.78
C HIS A 10 -26.13 51.58 -39.92
N LEU A 11 -26.79 50.83 -39.04
CA LEU A 11 -27.26 49.49 -39.39
C LEU A 11 -28.78 49.50 -39.43
N THR A 12 -29.38 49.43 -40.62
CA THR A 12 -30.82 49.22 -40.77
C THR A 12 -31.18 47.90 -40.11
N TRP A 13 -32.25 47.84 -39.31
CA TRP A 13 -32.71 46.61 -38.63
C TRP A 13 -32.84 45.41 -39.59
N ARG A 14 -33.15 45.67 -40.87
CA ARG A 14 -33.10 44.66 -41.96
C ARG A 14 -31.74 43.98 -42.11
N ARG A 15 -30.63 44.72 -42.02
CA ARG A 15 -29.25 44.17 -42.13
C ARG A 15 -28.91 43.29 -40.94
N VAL A 16 -29.36 43.65 -39.74
CA VAL A 16 -29.16 42.86 -38.52
C VAL A 16 -29.94 41.55 -38.60
N ILE A 17 -31.23 41.62 -38.98
CA ILE A 17 -32.10 40.45 -39.13
C ILE A 17 -31.56 39.50 -40.21
N ASN A 18 -31.12 40.03 -41.36
CA ASN A 18 -30.54 39.20 -42.42
C ASN A 18 -29.25 38.50 -41.97
N LYS A 19 -28.40 39.18 -41.18
CA LYS A 19 -27.18 38.58 -40.64
C LYS A 19 -27.46 37.50 -39.61
N ILE A 20 -28.48 37.70 -38.76
CA ILE A 20 -28.94 36.67 -37.81
C ILE A 20 -29.51 35.46 -38.56
N ARG A 21 -30.34 35.68 -39.59
CA ARG A 21 -30.85 34.59 -40.44
C ARG A 21 -29.72 33.80 -41.09
N GLN A 22 -28.75 34.49 -41.69
CA GLN A 22 -27.59 33.86 -42.29
C GLN A 22 -26.76 33.05 -41.29
N ILE A 23 -26.63 33.52 -40.05
CA ILE A 23 -25.93 32.80 -38.97
C ILE A 23 -26.73 31.55 -38.55
N ILE A 24 -28.05 31.63 -38.46
CA ILE A 24 -28.92 30.49 -38.11
C ILE A 24 -28.93 29.46 -39.25
N ASP A 25 -29.08 29.90 -40.50
CA ASP A 25 -29.06 29.02 -41.67
C ASP A 25 -27.69 28.33 -41.81
N ASN A 26 -26.59 29.03 -41.53
CA ASN A 26 -25.24 28.45 -41.48
C ASN A 26 -25.06 27.47 -40.31
N MET A 27 -25.70 27.71 -39.16
CA MET A 27 -25.69 26.76 -38.04
C MET A 27 -26.47 25.48 -38.37
N ILE A 28 -27.62 25.59 -39.04
CA ILE A 28 -28.45 24.42 -39.40
C ILE A 28 -27.80 23.60 -40.52
N THR A 29 -27.12 24.25 -41.46
CA THR A 29 -26.39 23.57 -42.56
C THR A 29 -25.08 22.91 -42.13
N GLY A 30 -24.56 23.24 -40.95
CA GLY A 30 -23.34 22.64 -40.38
C GLY A 30 -23.55 21.34 -39.59
N PHE A 31 -24.80 20.98 -39.25
CA PHE A 31 -25.09 19.74 -38.53
C PHE A 31 -25.51 18.63 -39.48
N THR A 32 -24.60 17.69 -39.73
CA THR A 32 -24.95 16.42 -40.37
C THR A 32 -25.38 15.41 -39.32
N PHE A 33 -26.68 15.16 -39.22
CA PHE A 33 -27.20 14.03 -38.46
C PHE A 33 -26.93 12.75 -39.26
N ARG A 34 -25.84 12.05 -38.93
CA ARG A 34 -25.63 10.69 -39.44
C ARG A 34 -26.58 9.76 -38.70
N LYS A 35 -27.50 9.12 -39.43
CA LYS A 35 -28.21 7.96 -38.90
C LYS A 35 -27.17 6.92 -38.53
N ILE A 36 -27.12 6.54 -37.27
CA ILE A 36 -26.34 5.40 -36.83
C ILE A 36 -26.90 4.17 -37.58
N PRO A 37 -26.07 3.44 -38.35
CA PRO A 37 -26.53 2.21 -39.00
C PRO A 37 -27.12 1.26 -37.96
N GLN A 38 -28.22 0.58 -38.28
CA GLN A 38 -28.86 -0.39 -37.36
C GLN A 38 -27.85 -1.40 -36.79
N GLN A 39 -26.88 -1.82 -37.60
CA GLN A 39 -25.79 -2.71 -37.21
C GLN A 39 -24.92 -2.16 -36.07
N ASN A 40 -24.73 -0.84 -36.00
CA ASN A 40 -23.98 -0.21 -34.89
C ASN A 40 -24.80 -0.19 -33.60
N LEU A 41 -26.13 -0.08 -33.70
CA LEU A 41 -27.03 -0.17 -32.55
C LEU A 41 -27.05 -1.60 -32.02
N GLU A 42 -27.18 -2.59 -32.90
CA GLU A 42 -27.11 -4.01 -32.56
C GLU A 42 -25.76 -4.39 -31.95
N LEU A 43 -24.66 -3.85 -32.49
CA LEU A 43 -23.33 -4.02 -31.91
C LEU A 43 -23.22 -3.37 -30.53
N PHE A 44 -23.78 -2.17 -30.35
CA PHE A 44 -23.80 -1.48 -29.06
C PHE A 44 -24.59 -2.29 -28.02
N GLU A 45 -25.81 -2.72 -28.33
CA GLU A 45 -26.64 -3.55 -27.44
C GLU A 45 -25.94 -4.87 -27.11
N LYS A 46 -25.27 -5.49 -28.08
CA LYS A 46 -24.47 -6.70 -27.84
C LYS A 46 -23.30 -6.44 -26.88
N LEU A 47 -22.58 -5.34 -27.06
CA LEU A 47 -21.46 -4.97 -26.19
C LEU A 47 -21.93 -4.58 -24.80
N GLU A 48 -23.05 -3.88 -24.68
CA GLU A 48 -23.68 -3.53 -23.40
C GLU A 48 -24.13 -4.76 -22.62
N ASN A 49 -24.74 -5.74 -23.29
CA ASN A 49 -25.08 -7.02 -22.67
C ASN A 49 -23.84 -7.80 -22.23
N ILE A 50 -22.81 -7.92 -23.08
CA ILE A 50 -21.55 -8.58 -22.71
C ILE A 50 -20.90 -7.88 -21.53
N ALA A 51 -20.87 -6.54 -21.52
CA ALA A 51 -20.32 -5.76 -20.42
C ALA A 51 -21.11 -5.95 -19.12
N GLY A 52 -22.43 -6.05 -19.20
CA GLY A 52 -23.30 -6.33 -18.04
C GLY A 52 -23.18 -7.77 -17.50
N GLU A 53 -22.68 -8.71 -18.31
CA GLU A 53 -22.35 -10.07 -17.89
C GLU A 53 -20.96 -10.20 -17.26
N ILE A 54 -20.09 -9.20 -17.39
CA ILE A 54 -18.79 -9.18 -16.72
C ILE A 54 -19.05 -9.01 -15.22
N PRO A 55 -18.63 -9.96 -14.37
CA PRO A 55 -18.79 -9.80 -12.93
C PRO A 55 -17.93 -8.62 -12.43
N ASP A 56 -18.45 -7.86 -11.47
CA ASP A 56 -17.73 -6.73 -10.84
C ASP A 56 -16.35 -7.13 -10.30
N SER A 57 -16.18 -8.40 -9.94
CA SER A 57 -14.91 -9.00 -9.54
C SER A 57 -14.84 -10.46 -9.96
N ASN A 58 -13.66 -10.92 -10.36
CA ASN A 58 -13.36 -12.35 -10.50
C ASN A 58 -13.24 -13.07 -9.13
N SER A 59 -13.43 -12.35 -8.02
CA SER A 59 -13.24 -12.77 -6.63
C SER A 59 -11.83 -13.29 -6.32
N SER A 60 -11.18 -12.68 -5.33
CA SER A 60 -9.90 -13.15 -4.79
C SER A 60 -10.13 -13.72 -3.40
N THR A 61 -9.70 -14.95 -3.15
CA THR A 61 -9.65 -15.54 -1.80
C THR A 61 -8.26 -15.36 -1.23
N TYR A 62 -8.22 -14.98 0.04
CA TYR A 62 -7.03 -14.97 0.88
C TYR A 62 -7.40 -15.51 2.27
N TYR A 63 -6.40 -15.86 3.06
CA TYR A 63 -6.61 -16.41 4.39
C TYR A 63 -7.32 -15.42 5.32
N SER A 64 -8.13 -15.94 6.23
CA SER A 64 -8.69 -15.12 7.32
C SER A 64 -7.57 -14.60 8.21
N LYS A 65 -7.76 -13.38 8.74
CA LYS A 65 -6.86 -12.76 9.72
C LYS A 65 -6.63 -13.70 10.91
N ALA A 66 -5.38 -13.94 11.26
CA ALA A 66 -5.00 -14.77 12.40
C ALA A 66 -5.39 -14.10 13.72
N ASP A 67 -5.88 -14.90 14.67
CA ASP A 67 -6.21 -14.44 16.03
C ASP A 67 -4.96 -14.53 16.93
N ILE A 68 -3.97 -13.71 16.58
CA ILE A 68 -2.71 -13.54 17.31
C ILE A 68 -2.39 -12.05 17.38
N LYS A 69 -1.83 -11.60 18.51
CA LYS A 69 -1.41 -10.22 18.73
C LYS A 69 0.11 -10.12 18.73
N ILE A 70 0.63 -9.28 17.86
CA ILE A 70 2.07 -9.18 17.59
C ILE A 70 2.51 -7.73 17.84
N GLY A 71 3.46 -7.55 18.75
CA GLY A 71 4.25 -6.31 18.81
C GLY A 71 5.23 -6.29 17.64
N ILE A 72 5.27 -5.23 16.85
CA ILE A 72 6.13 -5.16 15.65
C ILE A 72 7.02 -3.93 15.65
N ILE A 73 8.32 -4.15 15.45
CA ILE A 73 9.32 -3.13 15.17
C ILE A 73 9.67 -3.23 13.69
N THR A 74 9.27 -2.22 12.91
CA THR A 74 9.47 -2.19 11.46
C THR A 74 9.26 -0.78 10.88
N ASP A 75 9.28 -0.62 9.56
CA ASP A 75 8.89 0.60 8.85
C ASP A 75 7.47 0.53 8.27
N GLU A 76 6.98 1.64 7.71
CA GLU A 76 5.63 1.76 7.15
C GLU A 76 5.35 0.75 6.02
N PHE A 77 6.36 0.43 5.21
CA PHE A 77 6.18 -0.48 4.09
C PHE A 77 5.90 -1.90 4.61
N MET A 78 6.75 -2.38 5.52
CA MET A 78 6.59 -3.71 6.09
C MET A 78 5.44 -3.81 7.09
N TYR A 79 5.06 -2.71 7.75
CA TYR A 79 3.81 -2.68 8.52
C TYR A 79 2.59 -2.88 7.61
N ASN A 80 2.52 -2.18 6.48
CA ASN A 80 1.42 -2.34 5.52
C ASN A 80 1.40 -3.72 4.86
N TYR A 81 2.55 -4.37 4.74
CA TYR A 81 2.66 -5.76 4.31
C TYR A 81 1.95 -6.72 5.29
N TYR A 82 2.05 -6.49 6.60
CA TYR A 82 1.57 -7.42 7.62
C TYR A 82 0.19 -7.09 8.25
N LYS A 83 -0.20 -5.81 8.33
CA LYS A 83 -1.32 -5.32 9.17
C LYS A 83 -2.65 -6.07 9.03
N ASP A 84 -2.91 -6.68 7.89
CA ASP A 84 -4.15 -7.40 7.59
C ASP A 84 -4.05 -8.92 7.85
N ALA A 85 -2.86 -9.46 8.05
CA ALA A 85 -2.63 -10.88 8.36
C ALA A 85 -2.87 -11.23 9.83
N ALA A 86 -2.60 -10.32 10.77
CA ALA A 86 -2.78 -10.51 12.21
C ALA A 86 -2.99 -9.16 12.93
N ARG A 87 -3.18 -9.17 14.26
CA ARG A 87 -3.31 -7.92 15.03
C ARG A 87 -1.92 -7.40 15.39
N PHE A 88 -1.51 -6.29 14.78
CA PHE A 88 -0.20 -5.68 15.02
C PHE A 88 -0.29 -4.45 15.91
N ILE A 89 0.67 -4.30 16.81
CA ILE A 89 0.90 -3.10 17.63
C ILE A 89 2.31 -2.62 17.37
N THR A 90 2.48 -1.37 16.94
CA THR A 90 3.80 -0.82 16.64
C THR A 90 4.58 -0.61 17.94
N VAL A 91 5.82 -1.12 17.96
CA VAL A 91 6.75 -1.01 19.08
C VAL A 91 7.84 -0.02 18.69
N GLY A 92 7.99 1.00 19.51
CA GLY A 92 8.99 2.05 19.38
C GLY A 92 9.86 2.18 20.62
N ARG A 93 10.92 2.97 20.49
CA ARG A 93 11.94 3.14 21.52
C ARG A 93 11.39 3.61 22.87
N ASP A 94 10.40 4.50 22.85
CA ASP A 94 9.88 5.12 24.07
C ASP A 94 8.72 4.33 24.71
N ASN A 95 8.13 3.36 23.98
CA ASN A 95 6.95 2.62 24.45
C ASN A 95 7.16 1.11 24.57
N PHE A 96 8.31 0.54 24.18
CA PHE A 96 8.47 -0.93 24.14
C PHE A 96 8.18 -1.59 25.48
N LYS A 97 8.60 -0.99 26.60
CA LYS A 97 8.32 -1.52 27.94
C LYS A 97 6.83 -1.57 28.23
N GLU A 98 6.11 -0.49 27.92
CA GLU A 98 4.66 -0.43 28.10
C GLU A 98 3.94 -1.50 27.28
N ILE A 99 4.31 -1.65 26.00
CA ILE A 99 3.68 -2.61 25.10
C ILE A 99 3.96 -4.05 25.57
N ILE A 100 5.22 -4.36 25.87
CA ILE A 100 5.63 -5.70 26.30
C ILE A 100 4.99 -6.05 27.65
N ASP A 101 4.88 -5.10 28.59
CA ASP A 101 4.30 -5.36 29.91
C ASP A 101 2.76 -5.45 29.90
N ASN A 102 2.07 -4.68 29.05
CA ASN A 102 0.63 -4.42 29.24
C ASN A 102 -0.24 -4.67 28.01
N ALA A 103 0.32 -4.81 26.81
CA ALA A 103 -0.48 -4.95 25.60
C ALA A 103 -0.91 -6.40 25.31
N ASP A 104 -0.48 -7.37 26.12
CA ASP A 104 -0.86 -8.79 26.00
C ASP A 104 -0.56 -9.31 24.59
N ILE A 105 0.69 -9.12 24.15
CA ILE A 105 1.22 -9.61 22.88
C ILE A 105 1.71 -11.04 23.04
N ASP A 106 1.46 -11.88 22.02
CA ASP A 106 1.93 -13.25 21.97
C ASP A 106 3.38 -13.32 21.44
N ILE A 107 3.72 -12.39 20.55
CA ILE A 107 5.01 -12.34 19.83
C ILE A 107 5.51 -10.90 19.79
N LEU A 108 6.82 -10.71 19.96
CA LEU A 108 7.54 -9.52 19.52
C LEU A 108 8.31 -9.83 18.23
N MET A 109 7.99 -9.12 17.16
CA MET A 109 8.58 -9.30 15.84
C MET A 109 9.40 -8.07 15.45
N TYR A 110 10.66 -8.27 15.13
CA TYR A 110 11.49 -7.29 14.46
C TYR A 110 11.65 -7.66 12.98
N VAL A 111 11.25 -6.76 12.09
CA VAL A 111 11.51 -6.89 10.66
C VAL A 111 12.52 -5.81 10.28
N SER A 112 13.62 -6.22 9.64
CA SER A 112 14.71 -5.30 9.26
C SER A 112 14.15 -4.05 8.58
N CYS A 113 14.44 -2.89 9.17
CA CYS A 113 13.93 -1.61 8.75
C CYS A 113 14.98 -0.53 9.02
N TRP A 114 14.89 0.62 8.37
CA TRP A 114 15.88 1.69 8.56
C TRP A 114 15.46 2.80 9.53
N ARG A 115 14.16 3.09 9.66
CA ARG A 115 13.68 4.27 10.42
C ARG A 115 12.82 3.92 11.63
N GLY A 116 12.01 2.87 11.53
CA GLY A 116 10.94 2.60 12.47
C GLY A 116 9.59 3.21 12.07
N MET A 117 8.59 3.01 12.92
CA MET A 117 7.21 3.52 12.73
C MET A 117 6.96 4.84 13.48
N HIS A 118 7.79 5.21 14.45
CA HIS A 118 7.59 6.40 15.28
C HIS A 118 8.56 7.51 14.89
N GLY A 119 8.55 7.87 13.60
CA GLY A 119 9.44 8.86 13.01
C GLY A 119 10.79 8.25 12.66
N ASP A 120 11.83 8.62 13.39
CA ASP A 120 13.21 8.14 13.21
C ASP A 120 13.66 7.29 14.42
N ASP A 121 12.75 6.70 15.18
CA ASP A 121 13.01 6.09 16.49
C ASP A 121 14.02 4.93 16.46
N TRP A 122 14.20 4.29 15.30
CA TRP A 122 15.23 3.28 15.07
C TRP A 122 16.31 3.70 14.06
N TYR A 123 16.29 4.96 13.59
CA TYR A 123 17.22 5.42 12.56
C TYR A 123 18.67 5.55 13.03
N GLY A 124 19.57 4.94 12.25
CA GLY A 124 21.02 5.01 12.45
C GLY A 124 21.58 3.91 13.34
N ASP A 125 22.89 3.65 13.21
CA ASP A 125 23.53 2.49 13.83
C ASP A 125 23.49 2.51 15.36
N GLU A 126 23.55 3.69 15.98
CA GLU A 126 23.44 3.84 17.44
C GLU A 126 22.09 3.33 17.94
N ARG A 127 20.98 3.75 17.31
CA ARG A 127 19.63 3.34 17.72
C ARG A 127 19.34 1.89 17.36
N HIS A 128 19.82 1.42 16.22
CA HIS A 128 19.76 0.00 15.89
C HIS A 128 20.50 -0.87 16.92
N GLY A 129 21.60 -0.36 17.48
CA GLY A 129 22.35 -1.03 18.54
C GLY A 129 21.56 -1.24 19.84
N GLU A 130 20.44 -0.53 20.04
CA GLU A 130 19.56 -0.69 21.21
C GLU A 130 18.50 -1.79 21.02
N ILE A 131 18.22 -2.22 19.80
CA ILE A 131 17.19 -3.25 19.51
C ILE A 131 17.45 -4.57 20.25
N PRO A 132 18.69 -5.08 20.36
CA PRO A 132 18.97 -6.27 21.17
C PRO A 132 18.46 -6.16 22.62
N GLU A 133 18.51 -4.97 23.24
CA GLU A 133 17.96 -4.76 24.60
C GLU A 133 16.44 -4.94 24.62
N VAL A 134 15.74 -4.47 23.58
CA VAL A 134 14.28 -4.64 23.46
C VAL A 134 13.90 -6.12 23.33
N ILE A 135 14.64 -6.87 22.51
CA ILE A 135 14.45 -8.32 22.35
C ILE A 135 14.73 -9.05 23.66
N GLU A 136 15.84 -8.75 24.34
CA GLU A 136 16.16 -9.35 25.64
C GLU A 136 15.10 -9.02 26.71
N TYR A 137 14.54 -7.81 26.69
CA TYR A 137 13.50 -7.40 27.61
C TYR A 137 12.19 -8.19 27.41
N ALA A 138 11.85 -8.53 26.16
CA ALA A 138 10.72 -9.40 25.81
C ALA A 138 10.98 -10.87 26.21
N ASN A 139 12.17 -11.40 25.89
CA ASN A 139 12.56 -12.75 26.28
C ASN A 139 12.51 -12.95 27.81
N ALA A 140 12.92 -11.94 28.60
CA ALA A 140 12.85 -11.99 30.05
C ALA A 140 11.41 -12.05 30.62
N ARG A 141 10.40 -11.93 29.77
CA ARG A 141 8.97 -12.02 30.09
C ARG A 141 8.28 -13.18 29.38
N ASP A 142 9.07 -14.11 28.85
CA ASP A 142 8.58 -15.29 28.14
C ASP A 142 7.74 -14.95 26.89
N ILE A 143 7.96 -13.77 26.28
CA ILE A 143 7.36 -13.40 24.99
C ILE A 143 8.24 -13.96 23.88
N THR A 144 7.63 -14.71 22.95
CA THR A 144 8.35 -15.27 21.80
C THR A 144 8.87 -14.14 20.91
N THR A 145 10.16 -14.19 20.56
CA THR A 145 10.81 -13.19 19.74
C THR A 145 11.10 -13.71 18.33
N VAL A 146 10.80 -12.89 17.34
CA VAL A 146 10.97 -13.22 15.92
C VAL A 146 11.77 -12.14 15.23
N PHE A 147 12.81 -12.53 14.51
CA PHE A 147 13.55 -11.68 13.59
C PHE A 147 13.21 -12.04 12.15
N GLN A 148 13.01 -11.04 11.27
CA GLN A 148 12.96 -11.22 9.83
C GLN A 148 13.90 -10.23 9.12
N SER A 149 14.85 -10.73 8.33
CA SER A 149 15.58 -9.90 7.37
C SER A 149 14.92 -9.91 6.00
N ILE A 150 14.76 -8.72 5.43
CA ILE A 150 14.38 -8.48 4.02
C ILE A 150 15.55 -7.88 3.21
N GLU A 151 16.71 -7.69 3.84
CA GLU A 151 17.88 -7.01 3.26
C GLU A 151 19.09 -7.94 3.09
N ASP A 152 18.91 -9.22 3.39
CA ASP A 152 19.94 -10.22 3.20
C ASP A 152 20.20 -10.49 1.72
N PRO A 153 21.45 -10.83 1.36
CA PRO A 153 22.63 -10.98 2.23
C PRO A 153 23.36 -9.65 2.52
N THR A 154 22.90 -8.54 1.94
CA THR A 154 23.64 -7.27 1.90
C THR A 154 23.89 -6.68 3.29
N ASN A 155 22.91 -6.74 4.17
CA ASN A 155 22.99 -6.18 5.52
C ASN A 155 23.03 -7.25 6.63
N TYR A 156 23.39 -8.49 6.29
CA TYR A 156 23.43 -9.61 7.23
C TYR A 156 24.21 -9.31 8.52
N GLU A 157 25.45 -8.82 8.39
CA GLU A 157 26.33 -8.52 9.54
C GLU A 157 25.76 -7.44 10.46
N ARG A 158 25.01 -6.49 9.88
CA ARG A 158 24.37 -5.42 10.64
C ARG A 158 23.29 -5.98 11.57
N TYR A 159 22.53 -6.95 11.09
CA TYR A 159 21.37 -7.48 11.79
C TYR A 159 21.64 -8.77 12.57
N LEU A 160 22.76 -9.45 12.32
CA LEU A 160 23.18 -10.65 13.05
C LEU A 160 23.13 -10.51 14.59
N PRO A 161 23.59 -9.40 15.20
CA PRO A 161 23.49 -9.22 16.65
C PRO A 161 22.05 -9.19 17.18
N ILE A 162 21.08 -8.76 16.36
CA ILE A 162 19.65 -8.74 16.70
C ILE A 162 19.07 -10.14 16.50
N ALA A 163 19.34 -10.76 15.35
CA ALA A 163 18.86 -12.10 15.02
C ALA A 163 19.30 -13.14 16.05
N ALA A 164 20.55 -13.07 16.52
CA ALA A 164 21.13 -13.96 17.53
C ALA A 164 20.42 -13.91 18.90
N LYS A 165 19.56 -12.92 19.15
CA LYS A 165 18.78 -12.77 20.38
C LYS A 165 17.34 -13.25 20.25
N CYS A 166 16.89 -13.56 19.04
CA CYS A 166 15.51 -13.96 18.78
C CYS A 166 15.34 -15.48 18.82
N ASP A 167 14.16 -15.95 19.23
CA ASP A 167 13.81 -17.38 19.25
C ASP A 167 13.70 -17.97 17.85
N TYR A 168 13.17 -17.18 16.90
CA TYR A 168 13.00 -17.55 15.49
C TYR A 168 13.64 -16.51 14.58
N ILE A 169 14.33 -17.00 13.54
CA ILE A 169 15.01 -16.19 12.54
C ILE A 169 14.42 -16.52 11.17
N PHE A 170 14.00 -15.49 10.45
CA PHE A 170 13.54 -15.58 9.07
C PHE A 170 14.43 -14.72 8.17
N THR A 171 14.71 -15.21 6.98
CA THR A 171 15.44 -14.47 5.95
C THR A 171 14.78 -14.66 4.60
N THR A 172 14.86 -13.66 3.73
CA THR A 172 14.43 -13.76 2.33
C THR A 172 15.48 -14.42 1.44
N ASP A 173 16.70 -14.66 1.95
CA ASP A 173 17.82 -15.24 1.21
C ASP A 173 18.07 -16.69 1.68
N ALA A 174 17.96 -17.66 0.77
CA ALA A 174 18.07 -19.08 1.09
C ALA A 174 19.48 -19.48 1.56
N ASP A 175 20.53 -18.82 1.07
CA ASP A 175 21.91 -19.10 1.44
C ASP A 175 22.20 -18.60 2.87
N CYS A 176 21.50 -17.55 3.31
CA CYS A 176 21.61 -17.03 4.68
C CYS A 176 20.97 -17.92 5.74
N VAL A 177 20.10 -18.86 5.38
CA VAL A 177 19.44 -19.75 6.35
C VAL A 177 20.46 -20.58 7.12
N GLU A 178 21.33 -21.31 6.42
CA GLU A 178 22.36 -22.13 7.07
C GLU A 178 23.41 -21.24 7.77
N ARG A 179 23.72 -20.09 7.18
CA ARG A 179 24.63 -19.11 7.79
C ARG A 179 24.12 -18.61 9.15
N TYR A 180 22.83 -18.31 9.29
CA TYR A 180 22.25 -17.92 10.58
C TYR A 180 22.32 -19.06 11.59
N LYS A 181 22.05 -20.31 11.20
CA LYS A 181 22.18 -21.46 12.11
C LYS A 181 23.61 -21.59 12.63
N GLU A 182 24.60 -21.47 11.75
CA GLU A 182 26.02 -21.55 12.10
C GLU A 182 26.47 -20.40 13.02
N ASP A 183 26.14 -19.16 12.66
CA ASP A 183 26.63 -17.97 13.38
C ASP A 183 25.91 -17.73 14.72
N THR A 184 24.65 -18.13 14.84
CA THR A 184 23.83 -17.91 16.04
C THR A 184 23.68 -19.16 16.91
N GLY A 185 23.90 -20.35 16.35
CA GLY A 185 23.54 -21.62 16.98
C GLY A 185 22.02 -21.86 17.05
N ASN A 186 21.20 -21.04 16.39
CA ASN A 186 19.74 -21.15 16.39
C ASN A 186 19.23 -21.97 15.20
N GLU A 187 18.81 -23.20 15.48
CA GLU A 187 18.21 -24.11 14.49
C GLU A 187 16.85 -23.63 13.97
N ASN A 188 16.18 -22.73 14.67
CA ASN A 188 14.92 -22.11 14.25
C ASN A 188 15.14 -20.97 13.25
N SER A 189 15.99 -21.22 12.25
CA SER A 189 16.28 -20.30 11.15
C SER A 189 15.64 -20.84 9.86
N PHE A 190 14.82 -20.03 9.20
CA PHE A 190 14.00 -20.46 8.06
C PHE A 190 13.98 -19.45 6.92
N LEU A 191 13.76 -19.95 5.69
CA LEU A 191 13.45 -19.11 4.54
C LEU A 191 12.00 -18.58 4.67
N LEU A 192 11.83 -17.27 4.50
CA LEU A 192 10.54 -16.62 4.37
C LEU A 192 10.53 -15.74 3.13
N GLU A 193 9.90 -16.22 2.07
CA GLU A 193 9.78 -15.49 0.81
C GLU A 193 8.87 -14.26 0.93
N TYR A 194 9.02 -13.31 0.01
CA TYR A 194 8.11 -12.19 -0.09
C TYR A 194 6.71 -12.64 -0.50
N GLY A 195 5.74 -12.20 0.28
CA GLY A 195 4.32 -12.29 0.02
C GLY A 195 3.73 -10.96 -0.48
N VAL A 196 2.41 -10.89 -0.43
CA VAL A 196 1.66 -9.68 -0.79
C VAL A 196 0.47 -9.56 0.15
N ASN A 197 0.21 -8.34 0.61
CA ASN A 197 -1.07 -8.03 1.26
C ASN A 197 -2.13 -7.76 0.17
N PRO A 198 -3.07 -8.67 -0.09
CA PRO A 198 -4.05 -8.52 -1.16
C PRO A 198 -5.10 -7.45 -0.85
N LEU A 199 -5.25 -7.03 0.41
CA LEU A 199 -6.13 -5.94 0.81
C LEU A 199 -5.51 -4.57 0.58
N PHE A 200 -4.18 -4.49 0.50
CA PHE A 200 -3.44 -3.25 0.22
C PHE A 200 -3.00 -3.14 -1.24
N HIS A 201 -2.57 -4.25 -1.86
CA HIS A 201 -2.11 -4.32 -3.23
C HIS A 201 -3.13 -5.03 -4.12
N ASN A 202 -4.24 -4.36 -4.41
CA ASN A 202 -5.30 -4.89 -5.28
C ASN A 202 -5.43 -4.03 -6.56
N PRO A 203 -5.16 -4.59 -7.75
CA PRO A 203 -5.32 -3.85 -9.00
C PRO A 203 -6.79 -3.70 -9.45
N ILE A 204 -7.75 -4.39 -8.81
CA ILE A 204 -9.18 -4.32 -9.16
C ILE A 204 -9.89 -3.32 -8.24
N GLY A 205 -10.51 -2.29 -8.82
CA GLY A 205 -11.36 -1.35 -8.11
C GLY A 205 -10.61 -0.32 -7.26
N ILE A 206 -9.62 0.38 -7.87
CA ILE A 206 -9.06 1.61 -7.29
C ILE A 206 -10.23 2.58 -7.04
N ASN A 207 -10.55 2.85 -5.77
CA ASN A 207 -11.46 3.91 -5.36
C ASN A 207 -10.94 5.29 -5.78
#